data_AF-A0A200Q2J1-F1
#
_entry.id   AF-A0A200Q2J1-F1
#
_cell.length_a   1.000
_cell.length_b   1.000
_cell.length_c   1.000
_cell.angle_alpha   90.00
_cell.angle_beta   90.00
_cell.angle_gamma   90.00
#
_symmetry.space_group_name_H-M   'P 1'
#
loop_
_entity.id
_entity.type
_entity.pdbx_description
1 polymer ?
#
loop_
_entity_poly.entity_id
_entity_poly.type
_entity_poly.pdbx_seq_one_letter_code
_entity_poly.pdbx_strand_id
1 'polypeptide(L)'
;MSQTKQNPNHFSSPLCLSNWLQLRLPSDSFSSWGIKPGTKNVHNLWLELSEGETSLIDSTPPIRTVHVVSVRIIDENGRILLESHQELSDGTQRERNRPLSEKMKPNETVEDAVVRAVKEELGSIIRVSSIENDVSRIVNIKTGSYQKKVEEWVSVSYPGLPACYVLHSVDASVEGLPDEEFCTEDEEYSECSVAEVA
;
A
#
# COMPACT_ATOMS: atom_id res chain seq x y z
N MET A 1 31.13 24.14 -10.84
CA MET A 1 31.08 22.67 -10.85
C MET A 1 29.64 22.27 -10.54
N SER A 2 28.88 21.88 -11.56
CA SER A 2 27.47 21.53 -11.42
C SER A 2 27.37 20.23 -10.65
N GLN A 3 26.92 20.30 -9.40
CA GLN A 3 26.50 19.12 -8.65
C GLN A 3 25.32 18.51 -9.43
N THR A 4 25.53 17.33 -9.97
CA THR A 4 24.46 16.44 -10.42
C THR A 4 23.53 16.24 -9.24
N LYS A 5 22.33 16.85 -9.29
CA LYS A 5 21.24 16.50 -8.39
C LYS A 5 20.94 15.02 -8.63
N GLN A 6 21.51 14.14 -7.81
CA GLN A 6 21.10 12.74 -7.82
C GLN A 6 19.60 12.73 -7.59
N ASN A 7 18.89 12.00 -8.43
CA ASN A 7 17.47 11.80 -8.25
C ASN A 7 17.30 11.10 -6.89
N PRO A 8 16.68 11.72 -5.87
CA PRO A 8 16.69 11.20 -4.49
C PRO A 8 15.92 9.87 -4.33
N ASN A 9 15.40 9.32 -5.43
CA ASN A 9 14.56 8.12 -5.48
C ASN A 9 15.28 6.88 -6.06
N HIS A 10 16.56 6.96 -6.41
CA HIS A 10 17.26 5.82 -7.02
C HIS A 10 18.52 5.43 -6.23
N PHE A 11 18.34 4.52 -5.26
CA PHE A 11 19.42 3.94 -4.47
C PHE A 11 19.86 2.61 -5.09
N SER A 12 21.16 2.43 -5.31
CA SER A 12 21.68 1.21 -5.93
C SER A 12 21.62 -0.04 -5.05
N SER A 13 21.42 0.12 -3.74
CA SER A 13 21.28 -0.99 -2.79
C SER A 13 20.56 -0.53 -1.51
N PRO A 14 20.02 -1.47 -0.71
CA PRO A 14 19.49 -1.18 0.62
C PRO A 14 20.52 -0.50 1.54
N LEU A 15 21.81 -0.85 1.41
CA LEU A 15 22.89 -0.24 2.21
C LEU A 15 23.07 1.25 1.88
N CYS A 16 23.02 1.61 0.59
CA CYS A 16 23.10 3.01 0.17
C CYS A 16 21.93 3.83 0.72
N LEU A 17 20.72 3.27 0.69
CA LEU A 17 19.54 3.89 1.30
C LEU A 17 19.71 4.05 2.82
N SER A 18 20.16 2.99 3.51
CA SER A 18 20.40 3.01 4.96
C SER A 18 21.36 4.12 5.37
N ASN A 19 22.51 4.22 4.69
CA ASN A 19 23.52 5.25 4.99
C ASN A 19 22.97 6.67 4.77
N TRP A 20 22.12 6.86 3.76
CA TRP A 20 21.51 8.15 3.48
C TRP A 20 20.45 8.53 4.52
N LEU A 21 19.65 7.57 4.99
CA LEU A 21 18.61 7.74 6.02
C LEU A 21 19.20 7.97 7.42
N GLN A 22 20.28 7.26 7.77
CA GLN A 22 20.90 7.35 9.10
C GLN A 22 21.35 8.78 9.46
N LEU A 23 21.70 9.58 8.45
CA LEU A 23 22.11 10.98 8.62
C LEU A 23 20.92 11.95 8.78
N ARG A 24 19.69 11.51 8.49
CA ARG A 24 18.50 12.36 8.38
C ARG A 24 17.35 11.98 9.31
N LEU A 25 17.33 10.76 9.83
CA LEU A 25 16.29 10.25 10.73
C LEU A 25 16.78 10.19 12.18
N PRO A 26 15.88 10.37 13.17
CA PRO A 26 16.21 10.12 14.57
C PRO A 26 16.66 8.67 14.78
N SER A 27 17.81 8.47 15.43
CA SER A 27 18.43 7.15 15.60
C SER A 27 17.55 6.13 16.32
N ASP A 28 16.82 6.57 17.36
CA ASP A 28 15.92 5.70 18.12
C ASP A 28 14.77 5.17 17.25
N SER A 29 14.19 6.04 16.40
CA SER A 29 13.12 5.64 15.49
C SER A 29 13.63 4.72 14.39
N PHE A 30 14.77 5.06 13.76
CA PHE A 30 15.33 4.29 12.65
C PHE A 30 15.81 2.90 13.08
N SER A 31 16.39 2.78 14.28
CA SER A 31 16.84 1.48 14.82
C SER A 31 15.68 0.53 15.14
N SER A 32 14.44 1.01 15.25
CA SER A 32 13.28 0.16 15.50
C SER A 32 12.78 -0.61 14.27
N TRP A 33 13.21 -0.23 13.07
CA TRP A 33 12.72 -0.78 11.80
C TRP A 33 13.11 -2.25 11.62
N GLY A 34 12.12 -3.11 11.40
CA GLY A 34 12.31 -4.56 11.28
C GLY A 34 12.59 -5.28 12.61
N ILE A 35 12.59 -4.55 13.73
CA ILE A 35 12.74 -5.12 15.08
C ILE A 35 11.42 -5.02 15.85
N LYS A 36 10.78 -3.84 15.81
CA LYS A 36 9.48 -3.64 16.46
C LYS A 36 8.38 -4.30 15.60
N PRO A 37 7.45 -5.07 16.21
CA PRO A 37 6.35 -5.67 15.47
C PRO A 37 5.54 -4.66 14.65
N GLY A 38 5.11 -5.07 13.45
CA GLY A 38 4.41 -4.22 12.48
C GLY A 38 5.26 -3.14 11.78
N THR A 39 6.58 -3.08 12.03
CA THR A 39 7.49 -2.18 11.28
C THR A 39 8.15 -2.91 10.11
N LYS A 40 8.34 -2.18 9.01
CA LYS A 40 9.09 -2.65 7.84
C LYS A 40 10.57 -2.30 8.02
N ASN A 41 11.45 -3.02 7.32
CA ASN A 41 12.89 -2.76 7.36
C ASN A 41 13.36 -1.90 6.17
N VAL A 42 14.65 -1.54 6.14
CA VAL A 42 15.23 -0.72 5.05
C VAL A 42 15.14 -1.42 3.69
N HIS A 43 15.22 -2.76 3.65
CA HIS A 43 15.08 -3.51 2.40
C HIS A 43 13.68 -3.37 1.82
N ASN A 44 12.62 -3.42 2.64
CA ASN A 44 11.25 -3.16 2.17
C ASN A 44 11.12 -1.76 1.57
N LEU A 45 11.63 -0.72 2.24
CA LEU A 45 11.57 0.64 1.69
C LEU A 45 12.36 0.77 0.39
N TRP A 46 13.50 0.10 0.31
CA TRP A 46 14.31 0.09 -0.91
C TRP A 46 13.54 -0.57 -2.08
N LEU A 47 12.84 -1.68 -1.85
CA LEU A 47 11.98 -2.31 -2.85
C LEU A 47 10.88 -1.36 -3.31
N GLU A 48 10.11 -0.79 -2.37
CA GLU A 48 9.04 0.18 -2.65
C GLU A 48 9.53 1.38 -3.48
N LEU A 49 10.76 1.86 -3.25
CA LEU A 49 11.38 2.93 -4.04
C LEU A 49 11.83 2.45 -5.42
N SER A 50 12.43 1.26 -5.49
CA SER A 50 12.95 0.68 -6.73
C SER A 50 11.85 0.31 -7.72
N GLU A 51 10.69 -0.10 -7.19
CA GLU A 51 9.48 -0.42 -7.94
C GLU A 51 8.63 0.84 -8.22
N GLY A 52 9.01 1.99 -7.65
CA GLY A 52 8.34 3.27 -7.85
C GLY A 52 6.98 3.40 -7.17
N GLU A 53 6.62 2.47 -6.27
CA GLU A 53 5.42 2.56 -5.43
C GLU A 53 5.48 3.76 -4.47
N THR A 54 6.70 4.18 -4.11
CA THR A 54 6.94 5.32 -3.22
C THR A 54 8.05 6.20 -3.75
N SER A 55 8.11 7.43 -3.23
CA SER A 55 9.20 8.36 -3.50
C SER A 55 9.62 9.11 -2.24
N LEU A 56 10.85 9.60 -2.20
CA LEU A 56 11.38 10.43 -1.13
C LEU A 56 11.63 11.85 -1.61
N ILE A 57 11.05 12.80 -0.89
CA ILE A 57 11.42 14.21 -1.01
C ILE A 57 12.64 14.42 -0.11
N ASP A 58 13.73 14.95 -0.68
CA ASP A 58 14.97 15.24 0.05
C ASP A 58 14.78 16.48 0.95
N SER A 59 14.20 16.22 2.12
CA SER A 59 14.08 17.12 3.26
C SER A 59 14.77 16.52 4.49
N THR A 60 14.75 17.20 5.63
CA THR A 60 15.31 16.68 6.88
C THR A 60 14.29 16.82 8.01
N PRO A 61 13.60 15.73 8.42
CA PRO A 61 13.66 14.38 7.84
C PRO A 61 13.07 14.32 6.41
N PRO A 62 13.44 13.33 5.58
CA PRO A 62 12.87 13.14 4.25
C PRO A 62 11.40 12.75 4.33
N ILE A 63 10.60 13.12 3.33
CA ILE A 63 9.16 12.82 3.29
C ILE A 63 8.90 11.72 2.26
N ARG A 64 8.32 10.61 2.72
CA ARG A 64 7.88 9.49 1.87
C ARG A 64 6.52 9.81 1.26
N THR A 65 6.45 9.93 -0.07
CA THR A 65 5.18 10.12 -0.78
C THR A 65 4.67 8.77 -1.28
N VAL A 66 3.40 8.50 -1.05
CA VAL A 66 2.71 7.27 -1.49
C VAL A 66 1.39 7.65 -2.15
N HIS A 67 1.14 7.11 -3.34
CA HIS A 67 -0.16 7.21 -3.99
C HIS A 67 -1.00 5.99 -3.60
N VAL A 68 -2.23 6.22 -3.15
CA VAL A 68 -3.11 5.16 -2.66
C VAL A 68 -4.49 5.35 -3.28
N VAL A 69 -5.03 4.30 -3.88
CA VAL A 69 -6.44 4.27 -4.26
C VAL A 69 -7.27 3.85 -3.05
N SER A 70 -8.40 4.52 -2.83
CA SER A 70 -9.33 4.19 -1.74
C SER A 70 -10.73 4.00 -2.31
N VAL A 71 -11.22 2.77 -2.26
CA VAL A 71 -12.47 2.36 -2.92
C VAL A 71 -13.56 2.20 -1.88
N ARG A 72 -14.54 3.10 -1.89
CA ARG A 72 -15.79 2.89 -1.14
C ARG A 72 -16.66 1.95 -1.96
N ILE A 73 -16.64 0.67 -1.60
CA ILE A 73 -17.53 -0.33 -2.19
C ILE A 73 -18.88 -0.21 -1.50
N ILE A 74 -19.92 0.15 -2.27
CA ILE A 74 -21.26 0.45 -1.79
C ILE A 74 -22.23 -0.59 -2.33
N ASP A 75 -23.02 -1.20 -1.45
CA ASP A 75 -24.07 -2.16 -1.83
C ASP A 75 -25.39 -1.47 -2.22
N GLU A 76 -26.38 -2.26 -2.63
CA GLU A 76 -27.71 -1.77 -3.00
C GLU A 76 -28.48 -1.09 -1.84
N ASN A 77 -28.14 -1.41 -0.60
CA ASN A 77 -28.70 -0.83 0.62
C ASN A 77 -27.96 0.43 1.09
N GLY A 78 -26.88 0.82 0.40
CA GLY A 78 -26.03 1.95 0.77
C GLY A 78 -25.03 1.66 1.89
N ARG A 79 -24.84 0.39 2.26
CA ARG A 79 -23.77 -0.05 3.19
C ARG A 79 -22.42 0.08 2.50
N ILE A 80 -21.38 0.38 3.26
CA ILE A 80 -20.00 0.52 2.78
C ILE A 80 -19.18 -0.66 3.32
N LEU A 81 -18.46 -1.36 2.45
CA LEU A 81 -17.50 -2.36 2.87
C LEU A 81 -16.28 -1.69 3.52
N LEU A 82 -15.92 -2.16 4.72
CA LEU A 82 -14.76 -1.69 5.46
C LEU A 82 -13.83 -2.86 5.78
N GLU A 83 -12.53 -2.64 5.59
CA GLU A 83 -11.46 -3.43 6.19
C GLU A 83 -11.47 -3.13 7.70
N SER A 84 -11.91 -4.08 8.52
CA SER A 84 -11.98 -3.90 9.98
C SER A 84 -10.58 -3.98 10.59
N HIS A 85 -9.89 -5.08 10.35
CA HIS A 85 -8.53 -5.37 10.78
C HIS A 85 -7.81 -6.21 9.73
N GLN A 86 -6.48 -6.23 9.84
CA GLN A 86 -5.63 -7.13 9.07
C GLN A 86 -4.69 -7.86 10.03
N GLU A 87 -4.32 -9.08 9.70
CA GLU A 87 -3.25 -9.83 10.36
C GLU A 87 -1.98 -9.72 9.50
N LEU A 88 -0.87 -9.34 10.12
CA LEU A 88 0.43 -9.26 9.46
C LEU A 88 1.14 -10.62 9.51
N SER A 89 2.17 -10.80 8.70
CA SER A 89 2.97 -12.04 8.66
C SER A 89 3.67 -12.39 9.98
N ASP A 90 3.85 -11.41 10.87
CA ASP A 90 4.35 -11.61 12.24
C ASP A 90 3.24 -11.99 13.24
N GLY A 91 2.01 -12.22 12.75
CA GLY A 91 0.81 -12.52 13.53
C GLY A 91 0.21 -11.29 14.24
N THR A 92 0.77 -10.09 14.06
CA THR A 92 0.21 -8.90 14.70
C THR A 92 -1.04 -8.43 13.97
N GLN A 93 -2.07 -8.09 14.76
CA GLN A 93 -3.29 -7.51 14.22
C GLN A 93 -3.22 -5.99 14.22
N ARG A 94 -3.70 -5.40 13.13
CA ARG A 94 -3.80 -3.96 12.96
C ARG A 94 -5.22 -3.57 12.64
N GLU A 95 -5.80 -2.73 13.48
CA GLU A 95 -7.07 -2.05 13.21
C GLU A 95 -6.94 -1.12 12.00
N ARG A 96 -7.94 -1.15 11.12
CA ARG A 96 -7.95 -0.41 9.86
C ARG A 96 -9.17 0.48 9.78
N ASN A 97 -10.36 -0.10 10.01
CA ASN A 97 -11.67 0.57 10.02
C ASN A 97 -11.85 1.57 8.87
N ARG A 98 -11.52 1.13 7.64
CA ARG A 98 -11.44 2.01 6.46
C ARG A 98 -11.84 1.28 5.18
N PRO A 99 -12.17 2.00 4.09
CA PRO A 99 -12.44 1.38 2.81
C PRO A 99 -11.22 0.63 2.26
N LEU A 100 -11.46 -0.27 1.30
CA LEU A 100 -10.41 -0.95 0.54
C LEU A 100 -9.38 0.07 0.05
N SER A 101 -8.13 -0.08 0.45
CA SER A 101 -7.09 0.92 0.24
C SER A 101 -5.80 0.28 -0.23
N GLU A 102 -5.39 0.59 -1.45
CA GLU A 102 -4.28 -0.09 -2.10
C GLU A 102 -3.26 0.89 -2.69
N LYS A 103 -1.96 0.58 -2.58
CA LYS A 103 -0.90 1.42 -3.17
C LYS A 103 -1.06 1.41 -4.69
N MET A 104 -0.90 2.57 -5.33
CA MET A 104 -0.89 2.63 -6.80
C MET A 104 0.49 2.26 -7.35
N LYS A 105 0.52 1.49 -8.44
CA LYS A 105 1.74 1.17 -9.19
C LYS A 105 2.14 2.35 -10.09
N PRO A 106 3.42 2.46 -10.51
CA PRO A 106 3.83 3.53 -11.41
C PRO A 106 3.08 3.49 -12.73
N ASN A 107 2.62 4.66 -13.19
CA ASN A 107 1.89 4.83 -14.44
C ASN A 107 0.54 4.09 -14.50
N GLU A 108 0.02 3.62 -13.37
CA GLU A 108 -1.31 3.00 -13.27
C GLU A 108 -2.40 4.09 -13.25
N THR A 109 -3.52 3.84 -13.95
CA THR A 109 -4.70 4.71 -13.84
C THR A 109 -5.44 4.44 -12.52
N VAL A 110 -6.33 5.35 -12.11
CA VAL A 110 -7.13 5.10 -10.89
C VAL A 110 -8.02 3.88 -11.11
N GLU A 111 -8.61 3.76 -12.30
CA GLU A 111 -9.49 2.66 -12.70
C GLU A 111 -8.76 1.31 -12.68
N ASP A 112 -7.56 1.23 -13.26
CA ASP A 112 -6.73 0.02 -13.23
C ASP A 112 -6.37 -0.38 -11.79
N ALA A 113 -6.00 0.61 -10.95
CA ALA A 113 -5.69 0.39 -9.55
C ALA A 113 -6.90 -0.11 -8.75
N VAL A 114 -8.12 0.38 -9.03
CA VAL A 114 -9.36 -0.12 -8.40
C VAL A 114 -9.58 -1.58 -8.77
N VAL A 115 -9.53 -1.92 -10.05
CA VAL A 115 -9.77 -3.29 -10.52
C VAL A 115 -8.74 -4.25 -9.94
N ARG A 116 -7.47 -3.83 -9.90
CA ARG A 116 -6.39 -4.60 -9.28
C ARG A 116 -6.62 -4.78 -7.78
N ALA A 117 -6.94 -3.72 -7.04
CA ALA A 117 -7.20 -3.79 -5.61
C ALA A 117 -8.35 -4.75 -5.29
N VAL A 118 -9.46 -4.68 -6.03
CA VAL A 118 -10.59 -5.63 -5.85
C VAL A 118 -10.15 -7.06 -6.15
N LYS A 119 -9.34 -7.26 -7.19
CA LYS A 119 -8.85 -8.59 -7.57
C LYS A 119 -7.91 -9.18 -6.52
N GLU A 120 -6.91 -8.43 -6.07
CA GLU A 120 -5.90 -8.87 -5.12
C GLU A 120 -6.54 -9.16 -3.75
N GLU A 121 -7.41 -8.27 -3.27
CA GLU A 121 -7.93 -8.33 -1.90
C GLU A 121 -9.23 -9.13 -1.76
N LEU A 122 -10.10 -9.12 -2.79
CA LEU A 122 -11.44 -9.73 -2.74
C LEU A 122 -11.60 -10.87 -3.75
N GLY A 123 -10.62 -11.11 -4.63
CA GLY A 123 -10.75 -12.09 -5.71
C GLY A 123 -10.94 -13.53 -5.23
N SER A 124 -10.44 -13.89 -4.05
CA SER A 124 -10.58 -15.23 -3.47
C SER A 124 -12.02 -15.59 -3.07
N ILE A 125 -12.83 -14.59 -2.73
CA ILE A 125 -14.23 -14.78 -2.32
C ILE A 125 -15.22 -14.54 -3.45
N ILE A 126 -14.84 -13.77 -4.46
CA ILE A 126 -15.66 -13.51 -5.63
C ILE A 126 -15.64 -14.76 -6.51
N ARG A 127 -16.76 -15.48 -6.53
CA ARG A 127 -16.97 -16.66 -7.39
C ARG A 127 -17.24 -16.24 -8.84
N VAL A 128 -16.22 -15.72 -9.53
CA VAL A 128 -16.33 -15.52 -10.98
C VAL A 128 -16.42 -16.90 -11.63
N SER A 129 -17.49 -17.16 -12.37
CA SER A 129 -17.64 -18.41 -13.12
C SER A 129 -16.40 -18.60 -14.00
N SER A 130 -15.74 -19.75 -13.86
CA SER A 130 -14.37 -20.09 -14.29
C SER A 130 -14.01 -19.91 -15.77
N ILE A 131 -14.88 -19.28 -16.56
CA ILE A 131 -14.73 -19.12 -18.01
C ILE A 131 -14.01 -17.80 -18.33
N GLU A 132 -14.16 -16.74 -17.53
CA GLU A 132 -13.44 -15.47 -17.73
C GLU A 132 -13.15 -14.80 -16.37
N ASN A 133 -11.92 -14.91 -15.86
CA ASN A 133 -11.41 -14.23 -14.64
C ASN A 133 -11.27 -12.70 -14.84
N ASP A 134 -12.28 -12.07 -15.41
CA ASP A 134 -12.28 -10.65 -15.74
C ASP A 134 -13.01 -9.85 -14.66
N VAL A 135 -12.29 -9.54 -13.57
CA VAL A 135 -12.78 -8.73 -12.43
C VAL A 135 -13.27 -7.36 -12.88
N SER A 136 -12.81 -6.84 -14.03
CA SER A 136 -13.26 -5.55 -14.54
C SER A 136 -14.76 -5.49 -14.82
N ARG A 137 -15.42 -6.62 -15.07
CA ARG A 137 -16.85 -6.67 -15.40
C ARG A 137 -17.78 -6.59 -14.21
N ILE A 138 -17.29 -7.00 -13.04
CA ILE A 138 -18.05 -6.98 -11.80
C ILE A 138 -17.81 -5.72 -10.98
N VAL A 139 -16.81 -4.91 -11.37
CA VAL A 139 -16.48 -3.63 -10.73
C VAL A 139 -17.13 -2.50 -11.53
N ASN A 140 -18.11 -1.83 -10.92
CA ASN A 140 -18.75 -0.66 -11.51
C ASN A 140 -18.35 0.60 -10.74
N ILE A 141 -17.40 1.35 -11.31
CA ILE A 141 -16.94 2.62 -10.75
C ILE A 141 -17.96 3.70 -11.07
N LYS A 142 -18.44 4.39 -10.03
CA LYS A 142 -19.41 5.48 -10.19
C LYS A 142 -18.75 6.69 -10.84
N THR A 143 -19.16 7.00 -12.06
CA THR A 143 -18.69 8.18 -12.81
C THR A 143 -18.87 9.46 -12.01
N GLY A 144 -17.81 10.27 -11.93
CA GLY A 144 -17.81 11.55 -11.21
C GLY A 144 -17.68 11.44 -9.69
N SER A 145 -17.49 10.23 -9.13
CA SER A 145 -17.23 10.04 -7.70
C SER A 145 -15.78 10.34 -7.29
N TYR A 146 -14.86 10.43 -8.25
CA TYR A 146 -13.43 10.60 -7.99
C TYR A 146 -13.12 11.85 -7.16
N GLN A 147 -12.35 11.65 -6.11
CA GLN A 147 -11.84 12.71 -5.23
C GLN A 147 -10.35 12.49 -4.97
N LYS A 148 -9.57 13.57 -5.00
CA LYS A 148 -8.15 13.55 -4.64
C LYS A 148 -7.95 14.32 -3.34
N LYS A 149 -7.31 13.70 -2.36
CA LYS A 149 -6.93 14.34 -1.09
C LYS A 149 -5.46 14.07 -0.80
N VAL A 150 -4.78 15.04 -0.21
CA VAL A 150 -3.41 14.88 0.28
C VAL A 150 -3.46 14.94 1.80
N GLU A 151 -2.83 13.97 2.46
CA GLU A 151 -2.75 13.90 3.92
C GLU A 151 -1.34 13.60 4.38
N GLU A 152 -0.88 14.29 5.43
CA GLU A 152 0.43 14.06 6.03
C GLU A 152 0.25 13.28 7.34
N TRP A 153 0.96 12.16 7.46
CA TRP A 153 0.88 11.27 8.61
C TRP A 153 2.26 10.72 8.97
N VAL A 154 2.41 10.29 10.22
CA VAL A 154 3.56 9.48 10.63
C VAL A 154 3.38 8.07 10.10
N SER A 155 4.39 7.54 9.39
CA SER A 155 4.34 6.15 8.92
C SER A 155 4.45 5.18 10.10
N VAL A 156 3.44 4.34 10.29
CA VAL A 156 3.48 3.25 11.28
C VAL A 156 4.55 2.22 10.91
N SER A 157 4.68 1.91 9.62
CA SER A 157 5.65 0.93 9.10
C SER A 157 7.09 1.45 9.16
N TYR A 158 7.28 2.77 9.07
CA TYR A 158 8.59 3.42 9.10
C TYR A 158 8.62 4.54 10.16
N PRO A 159 8.67 4.22 11.46
CA PRO A 159 8.70 5.23 12.52
C PRO A 159 9.80 6.27 12.31
N GLY A 160 9.48 7.55 12.49
CA GLY A 160 10.41 8.66 12.29
C GLY A 160 10.53 9.14 10.84
N LEU A 161 9.98 8.42 9.86
CA LEU A 161 9.87 8.86 8.47
C LEU A 161 8.46 9.45 8.24
N PRO A 162 8.32 10.78 8.10
CA PRO A 162 7.03 11.37 7.77
C PRO A 162 6.58 10.91 6.38
N ALA A 163 5.27 10.76 6.21
CA ALA A 163 4.67 10.31 4.98
C ALA A 163 3.60 11.29 4.49
N CYS A 164 3.59 11.51 3.17
CA CYS A 164 2.57 12.22 2.43
C CYS A 164 1.76 11.21 1.62
N TYR A 165 0.50 11.03 1.98
CA TYR A 165 -0.43 10.14 1.28
C TYR A 165 -1.26 10.94 0.29
N VAL A 166 -1.14 10.60 -0.98
CA VAL A 166 -2.00 11.10 -2.04
C VAL A 166 -3.12 10.09 -2.24
N LEU A 167 -4.26 10.36 -1.62
CA LEU A 167 -5.43 9.50 -1.65
C LEU A 167 -6.28 9.80 -2.89
N HIS A 168 -6.51 8.77 -3.70
CA HIS A 168 -7.37 8.75 -4.87
C HIS A 168 -8.65 7.97 -4.51
N SER A 169 -9.67 8.67 -4.03
CA SER A 169 -10.91 8.05 -3.57
C SER A 169 -11.95 7.94 -4.68
N VAL A 170 -12.63 6.79 -4.76
CA VAL A 170 -13.75 6.55 -5.68
C VAL A 170 -14.88 5.78 -5.00
N ASP A 171 -16.09 5.92 -5.52
CA ASP A 171 -17.20 5.03 -5.19
C ASP A 171 -17.30 3.94 -6.26
N ALA A 172 -17.53 2.69 -5.83
CA ALA A 172 -17.78 1.58 -6.74
C ALA A 172 -18.83 0.63 -6.14
N SER A 173 -19.45 -0.19 -6.99
CA SER A 173 -20.15 -1.40 -6.57
C SER A 173 -19.43 -2.62 -7.11
N VAL A 174 -19.38 -3.70 -6.34
CA VAL A 174 -18.74 -4.96 -6.75
C VAL A 174 -19.76 -6.09 -6.64
N GLU A 175 -20.01 -6.77 -7.75
CA GLU A 175 -20.93 -7.91 -7.78
C GLU A 175 -20.33 -9.16 -7.14
N GLY A 176 -21.17 -9.98 -6.51
CA GLY A 176 -20.77 -11.29 -5.97
C GLY A 176 -20.10 -11.27 -4.60
N LEU A 177 -20.11 -10.12 -3.90
CA LEU A 177 -19.67 -10.05 -2.51
C LEU A 177 -20.70 -10.67 -1.55
N PRO A 178 -20.25 -11.30 -0.44
CA PRO A 178 -21.13 -11.76 0.63
C PRO A 178 -21.85 -10.60 1.32
N ASP A 179 -23.05 -10.86 1.83
CA ASP A 179 -23.82 -9.91 2.65
C ASP A 179 -23.35 -9.84 4.11
N GLU A 180 -22.64 -10.87 4.55
CA GLU A 180 -22.12 -11.07 5.91
C GLU A 180 -20.63 -10.74 6.00
N GLU A 181 -20.08 -10.70 7.21
CA GLU A 181 -18.64 -10.53 7.43
C GLU A 181 -17.84 -11.70 6.81
N PHE A 182 -16.66 -11.37 6.28
CA PHE A 182 -15.76 -12.33 5.64
C PHE A 182 -14.29 -11.96 5.90
N CYS A 183 -13.40 -12.92 5.63
CA CYS A 183 -11.96 -12.73 5.65
C CYS A 183 -11.38 -13.13 4.30
N THR A 184 -10.32 -12.43 3.89
CA THR A 184 -9.54 -12.72 2.69
C THR A 184 -8.06 -12.80 3.06
N GLU A 185 -7.29 -13.48 2.22
CA GLU A 185 -5.83 -13.58 2.35
C GLU A 185 -5.21 -12.86 1.16
N ASP A 186 -4.24 -11.98 1.44
CA ASP A 186 -3.44 -11.30 0.42
C ASP A 186 -2.11 -12.04 0.23
N GLU A 187 -1.70 -12.19 -1.03
CA GLU A 187 -0.47 -12.87 -1.43
C GLU A 187 0.76 -11.93 -1.46
N GLU A 188 0.64 -10.63 -1.10
CA GLU A 188 1.69 -9.59 -1.22
C GLU A 188 3.08 -9.99 -0.62
N TYR A 189 3.18 -11.04 0.23
CA TYR A 189 4.45 -11.48 0.83
C TYR A 189 4.73 -13.00 0.86
N SER A 190 4.39 -13.76 -0.19
CA SER A 190 4.81 -15.18 -0.27
C SER A 190 6.32 -15.40 -0.50
N GLU A 191 7.14 -14.36 -0.71
CA GLU A 191 8.59 -14.49 -0.91
C GLU A 191 9.41 -13.97 0.29
N CYS A 192 9.23 -14.56 1.46
CA CYS A 192 10.19 -14.40 2.57
C CYS A 192 10.36 -15.67 3.42
N SER A 193 10.21 -16.85 2.82
CA SER A 193 10.51 -18.12 3.47
C SER A 193 11.46 -18.98 2.64
N VAL A 194 12.72 -18.58 2.50
CA VAL A 194 13.84 -19.54 2.36
C VAL A 194 15.17 -18.83 2.63
N ALA A 195 15.56 -18.82 3.90
CA ALA A 195 16.96 -18.93 4.28
C ALA A 195 17.04 -19.93 5.44
N GLU A 196 16.60 -21.17 5.21
CA GLU A 196 17.10 -22.28 6.01
C GLU A 196 18.56 -22.47 5.65
N VAL A 197 19.41 -22.04 6.58
CA VAL A 197 20.81 -22.39 6.70
C VAL A 197 20.97 -23.91 6.61
N ALA A 198 21.66 -24.36 5.57
CA ALA A 198 22.32 -25.66 5.50
C ALA A 198 23.83 -25.48 5.66
#